data_AF-A0A7W0MGZ2-F1
#
_entry.id   AF-A0A7W0MGZ2-F1
#
_cell.length_a   1.000
_cell.length_b   1.000
_cell.length_c   1.000
_cell.angle_alpha   90.00
_cell.angle_beta   90.00
_cell.angle_gamma   90.00
#
_symmetry.space_group_name_H-M   'P 1'
#
loop_
_entity.id
_entity.type
_entity.pdbx_description
1 polymer ?
#
loop_
_entity_poly.entity_id
_entity_poly.type
_entity_poly.pdbx_seq_one_letter_code
_entity_poly.pdbx_strand_id
1 'polypeptide(L)'
;MKRFIGHLTVALIAFLLGIIAAHLSSYIQPLGSETKAITVEAPAMSPPELSNAKGAPRNLNPKESEIVAEAEHFVCWNGYTHQGCGGMGRIYFESGENHDDLNKIWEQRRETLEGKAYGIILKKKGESTFWTVVFRYAERADRDREKFGRAWTVEEDRFRKYFIKFSHDFPLAKVEKKL
;
A
#
# COMPACT_ATOMS: atom_id res chain seq x y z
N MET A 1 6.64 47.21 -35.28
CA MET A 1 7.32 45.90 -35.34
C MET A 1 8.24 45.61 -34.16
N LYS A 2 9.23 46.45 -33.80
CA LYS A 2 10.20 46.16 -32.72
C LYS A 2 9.57 45.82 -31.35
N ARG A 3 8.50 46.50 -30.96
CA ARG A 3 7.77 46.23 -29.70
C ARG A 3 7.02 44.89 -29.70
N PHE A 4 6.49 44.48 -30.86
CA PHE A 4 5.78 43.21 -31.01
C PHE A 4 6.73 42.02 -30.87
N ILE A 5 7.93 42.13 -31.47
CA ILE A 5 8.97 41.10 -31.33
C ILE A 5 9.38 40.96 -29.87
N GLY A 6 9.59 42.07 -29.14
CA GLY A 6 9.96 42.02 -27.72
C GLY A 6 8.93 41.28 -26.85
N HIS A 7 7.63 41.54 -27.04
CA HIS A 7 6.58 40.84 -26.29
C HIS A 7 6.48 39.36 -26.65
N LEU A 8 6.67 39.01 -27.92
CA LEU A 8 6.67 37.62 -28.37
C LEU A 8 7.82 36.83 -27.73
N THR A 9 9.02 37.40 -27.64
CA THR A 9 10.18 36.74 -27.04
C THR A 9 9.97 36.49 -25.54
N VAL A 10 9.41 37.47 -24.82
CA VAL A 10 9.13 37.32 -23.38
C VAL A 10 8.08 36.24 -23.13
N ALA A 11 7.01 36.20 -23.94
CA ALA A 11 5.98 35.17 -23.83
C ALA A 11 6.53 33.77 -24.11
N LEU A 12 7.41 33.63 -25.11
CA LEU A 12 8.04 32.35 -25.44
C LEU A 12 8.94 31.85 -24.30
N ILE A 13 9.72 32.72 -23.68
CA ILE A 13 10.60 32.37 -22.54
C ILE A 13 9.75 31.92 -21.35
N ALA A 14 8.68 32.65 -21.01
CA ALA A 14 7.80 32.27 -19.91
C ALA A 14 7.13 30.90 -20.15
N PHE A 15 6.71 30.62 -21.39
CA PHE A 15 6.12 29.34 -21.77
C PHE A 15 7.13 28.18 -21.63
N LEU A 16 8.37 28.37 -22.10
CA LEU A 16 9.43 27.37 -21.98
C LEU A 16 9.80 27.08 -20.52
N LEU A 17 9.88 28.11 -19.68
CA LEU A 17 10.11 27.94 -18.23
C LEU A 17 8.97 27.16 -17.57
N GLY A 18 7.71 27.39 -17.97
CA GLY A 18 6.56 26.63 -17.49
C GLY A 18 6.63 25.15 -17.84
N ILE A 19 7.03 24.81 -19.07
CA ILE A 19 7.22 23.41 -19.51
C ILE A 19 8.34 22.75 -18.71
N ILE A 20 9.48 23.44 -18.53
CA ILE A 20 10.61 22.92 -17.75
C ILE A 20 10.20 22.68 -16.30
N ALA A 21 9.46 23.61 -15.68
CA ALA A 21 8.95 23.45 -14.32
C ALA A 21 7.97 22.26 -14.20
N ALA A 22 7.07 22.08 -15.17
CA ALA A 22 6.16 20.94 -15.21
C ALA A 22 6.90 19.60 -15.42
N HIS A 23 7.95 19.59 -16.25
CA HIS A 23 8.79 18.42 -16.44
C HIS A 23 9.63 18.09 -15.20
N LEU A 24 10.20 19.08 -14.52
CA LEU A 24 10.91 18.87 -13.26
C LEU A 24 9.96 18.41 -12.16
N SER A 25 8.73 18.96 -12.08
CA SER A 25 7.73 18.52 -11.11
C SER A 25 7.22 17.09 -11.37
N SER A 26 7.31 16.58 -12.61
CA SER A 26 6.98 15.18 -12.91
C SER A 26 8.16 14.23 -12.66
N TYR A 27 9.40 14.73 -12.67
CA TYR A 27 10.58 14.00 -12.18
C TYR A 27 10.66 13.96 -10.65
N ILE A 28 10.12 14.97 -9.96
CA ILE A 28 9.87 14.96 -8.52
C ILE A 28 8.48 14.34 -8.26
N GLN A 29 8.17 13.23 -8.92
CA GLN A 29 7.39 12.23 -8.19
C GLN A 29 8.35 11.70 -7.11
N PRO A 30 7.93 11.58 -5.84
CA PRO A 30 8.79 10.93 -4.87
C PRO A 30 9.11 9.55 -5.46
N LEU A 31 10.39 9.32 -5.77
CA LEU A 31 10.92 7.97 -5.79
C LEU A 31 10.39 7.38 -4.48
N GLY A 32 9.44 6.46 -4.58
CA GLY A 32 8.92 5.74 -3.43
C GLY A 32 10.16 5.29 -2.68
N SER A 33 10.32 5.81 -1.46
CA SER A 33 11.50 5.52 -0.67
C SER A 33 11.64 4.02 -0.68
N GLU A 34 12.83 3.52 -1.00
CA GLU A 34 13.16 2.16 -0.63
C GLU A 34 12.89 2.08 0.86
N THR A 35 11.77 1.47 1.22
CA THR A 35 11.34 1.29 2.60
C THR A 35 12.45 0.52 3.28
N LYS A 36 13.22 1.22 4.10
CA LYS A 36 14.36 0.69 4.82
C LYS A 36 13.80 -0.27 5.85
N ALA A 37 13.74 -1.54 5.47
CA ALA A 37 13.15 -2.60 6.25
C ALA A 37 14.12 -2.95 7.39
N ILE A 38 13.74 -2.66 8.64
CA ILE A 38 14.53 -2.97 9.82
C ILE A 38 14.00 -4.29 10.40
N THR A 39 14.88 -5.26 10.61
CA THR A 39 14.54 -6.52 11.29
C THR A 39 14.43 -6.25 12.78
N VAL A 40 13.27 -6.52 13.37
CA VAL A 40 13.05 -6.39 14.82
C VAL A 40 12.54 -7.72 15.36
N GLU A 41 13.12 -8.16 16.48
CA GLU A 41 12.80 -9.43 17.13
C GLU A 41 11.52 -9.26 17.96
N ALA A 42 10.41 -9.86 17.50
CA ALA A 42 9.17 -9.91 18.26
C ALA A 42 9.00 -11.31 18.90
N PRO A 43 8.43 -11.40 20.12
CA PRO A 43 8.29 -12.67 20.83
C PRO A 43 7.37 -13.64 20.08
N ALA A 44 7.81 -14.89 19.94
CA ALA A 44 7.05 -15.95 19.28
C ALA A 44 5.78 -16.28 20.07
N MET A 45 4.61 -16.09 19.45
CA MET A 45 3.31 -16.51 19.99
C MET A 45 2.63 -17.51 19.05
N SER A 46 1.93 -18.46 19.65
CA SER A 46 1.30 -19.61 18.99
C SER A 46 0.22 -19.21 17.99
N PRO A 47 -0.03 -20.00 16.92
CA PRO A 47 -1.01 -19.65 15.87
C PRO A 47 -2.44 -19.72 16.43
N PRO A 48 -3.25 -18.65 16.36
CA PRO A 48 -4.65 -18.71 16.76
C PRO A 48 -5.54 -19.24 15.62
N GLU A 49 -6.59 -19.95 16.01
CA GLU A 49 -7.61 -20.54 15.12
C GLU A 49 -8.26 -19.53 14.17
N LEU A 50 -8.39 -19.94 12.91
CA LEU A 50 -9.07 -19.21 11.82
C LEU A 50 -10.56 -19.00 12.14
N SER A 51 -10.96 -17.77 12.45
CA SER A 51 -12.36 -17.37 12.36
C SER A 51 -12.71 -16.97 10.92
N ASN A 52 -13.81 -17.53 10.41
CA ASN A 52 -14.30 -17.29 9.04
C ASN A 52 -14.79 -15.84 8.90
N ALA A 53 -13.93 -14.94 8.42
CA ALA A 53 -14.29 -13.55 8.13
C ALA A 53 -15.34 -13.48 7.00
N LYS A 54 -16.44 -12.78 7.27
CA LYS A 54 -17.56 -12.57 6.33
C LYS A 54 -17.13 -11.62 5.21
N GLY A 55 -16.59 -12.18 4.13
CA GLY A 55 -16.19 -11.42 2.94
C GLY A 55 -14.81 -11.74 2.38
N ALA A 56 -14.15 -12.82 2.82
CA ALA A 56 -12.90 -13.26 2.22
C ALA A 56 -13.05 -13.51 0.70
N PRO A 57 -12.00 -13.26 -0.11
CA PRO A 57 -12.01 -13.55 -1.53
C PRO A 57 -12.35 -15.02 -1.77
N ARG A 58 -13.22 -15.28 -2.75
CA ARG A 58 -13.62 -16.63 -3.17
C ARG A 58 -13.06 -16.91 -4.56
N ASN A 59 -12.92 -18.18 -4.92
CA ASN A 59 -12.49 -18.64 -6.25
C ASN A 59 -11.14 -18.07 -6.73
N LEU A 60 -10.21 -17.85 -5.79
CA LEU A 60 -8.87 -17.42 -6.14
C LEU A 60 -8.15 -18.48 -6.96
N ASN A 61 -7.49 -18.06 -8.03
CA ASN A 61 -6.54 -18.95 -8.69
C ASN A 61 -5.29 -19.15 -7.80
N PRO A 62 -4.41 -20.13 -8.09
CA PRO A 62 -3.24 -20.40 -7.25
C PRO A 62 -2.34 -19.18 -7.03
N LYS A 63 -2.17 -18.33 -8.05
CA LYS A 63 -1.34 -17.13 -7.96
C LYS A 63 -2.00 -16.03 -7.11
N GLU A 64 -3.29 -15.82 -7.27
CA GLU A 64 -4.02 -14.87 -6.42
C GLU A 64 -4.04 -15.31 -4.96
N SER A 65 -4.11 -16.63 -4.72
CA SER A 65 -4.04 -17.20 -3.38
C SER A 65 -2.68 -16.93 -2.72
N GLU A 66 -1.60 -17.07 -3.48
CA GLU A 66 -0.23 -16.76 -3.03
C GLU A 66 -0.08 -15.26 -2.69
N ILE A 67 -0.57 -14.38 -3.56
CA ILE A 67 -0.55 -12.93 -3.34
C ILE A 67 -1.35 -12.54 -2.09
N VAL A 68 -2.55 -13.10 -1.92
CA VAL A 68 -3.38 -12.84 -0.74
C VAL A 68 -2.67 -13.33 0.53
N ALA A 69 -2.07 -14.52 0.50
CA ALA A 69 -1.32 -15.05 1.64
C ALA A 69 -0.14 -14.14 2.02
N GLU A 70 0.62 -13.64 1.04
CA GLU A 70 1.73 -12.72 1.29
C GLU A 70 1.24 -11.39 1.90
N ALA A 71 0.13 -10.85 1.40
CA ALA A 71 -0.46 -9.63 1.95
C ALA A 71 -1.02 -9.82 3.36
N GLU A 72 -1.70 -10.94 3.65
CA GLU A 72 -2.18 -11.27 4.99
C GLU A 72 -1.01 -11.42 5.97
N HIS A 73 0.07 -12.07 5.51
CA HIS A 73 1.29 -12.22 6.27
C HIS A 73 1.89 -10.84 6.59
N PHE A 74 2.02 -9.96 5.59
CA PHE A 74 2.49 -8.60 5.80
C PHE A 74 1.65 -7.82 6.83
N VAL A 75 0.32 -7.85 6.72
CA VAL A 75 -0.59 -7.14 7.65
C VAL A 75 -0.34 -7.60 9.08
N CYS A 76 -0.24 -8.91 9.26
CA CYS A 76 0.00 -9.52 10.54
C CYS A 76 1.38 -9.18 11.13
N TRP A 77 2.44 -9.30 10.33
CA TRP A 77 3.81 -8.96 10.75
C TRP A 77 4.01 -7.50 11.11
N ASN A 78 3.29 -6.60 10.43
CA ASN A 78 3.34 -5.17 10.72
C ASN A 78 2.49 -4.75 11.91
N GLY A 79 1.85 -5.70 12.61
CA GLY A 79 1.09 -5.48 13.83
C GLY A 79 -0.33 -4.96 13.60
N TYR A 80 -0.85 -5.02 12.37
CA TYR A 80 -2.19 -4.49 12.06
C TYR A 80 -3.34 -5.33 12.63
N THR A 81 -3.09 -6.59 12.98
CA THR A 81 -4.10 -7.51 13.48
C THR A 81 -3.65 -8.20 14.77
N HIS A 82 -4.62 -8.73 15.53
CA HIS A 82 -4.41 -9.48 16.77
C HIS A 82 -3.87 -10.89 16.52
N GLN A 83 -3.89 -11.36 15.27
CA GLN A 83 -3.38 -12.68 14.92
C GLN A 83 -1.87 -12.70 15.17
N GLY A 84 -1.40 -13.64 15.98
CA GLY A 84 0.03 -13.85 16.20
C GLY A 84 0.63 -14.50 14.96
N CYS A 85 1.41 -13.75 14.17
CA CYS A 85 2.27 -14.32 13.14
C CYS A 85 3.61 -14.64 13.76
N GLY A 86 3.83 -15.90 14.12
CA GLY A 86 5.09 -16.33 14.70
C GLY A 86 6.28 -16.00 13.79
N GLY A 87 7.33 -15.40 14.34
CA GLY A 87 8.65 -15.28 13.71
C GLY A 87 9.39 -13.95 13.94
N MET A 88 10.66 -13.89 13.50
CA MET A 88 11.46 -12.67 13.28
C MET A 88 11.37 -12.15 11.84
N GLY A 89 11.21 -10.85 11.65
CA GLY A 89 10.92 -10.31 10.32
C GLY A 89 10.87 -8.81 10.32
N ARG A 90 10.76 -8.29 9.11
CA ARG A 90 11.04 -6.89 8.83
C ARG A 90 9.78 -6.07 9.03
N ILE A 91 9.91 -4.99 9.80
CA ILE A 91 8.88 -3.96 9.85
C ILE A 91 8.98 -3.18 8.54
N TYR A 92 7.84 -3.07 7.86
CA TYR A 92 7.69 -2.23 6.70
C TYR A 92 7.08 -0.92 7.17
N PHE A 93 7.68 0.17 6.72
CA PHE A 93 7.23 1.51 7.09
C PHE A 93 6.33 2.06 5.99
N GLU A 94 5.21 2.63 6.39
CA GLU A 94 4.34 3.37 5.48
C GLU A 94 4.91 4.76 5.19
N SER A 95 4.47 5.36 4.10
CA SER A 95 4.89 6.71 3.74
C SER A 95 4.51 7.71 4.84
N GLY A 96 5.50 8.43 5.37
CA GLY A 96 5.32 9.43 6.43
C GLY A 96 5.51 8.91 7.86
N GLU A 97 5.78 7.62 8.05
CA GLU A 97 6.16 7.09 9.35
C GLU A 97 7.61 7.43 9.69
N ASN A 98 7.87 7.72 10.97
CA ASN A 98 9.22 7.96 11.47
C ASN A 98 9.82 6.67 12.03
N HIS A 99 10.92 6.21 11.43
CA HIS A 99 11.63 5.00 11.83
C HIS A 99 12.17 5.03 13.27
N ASP A 100 12.33 6.22 13.86
CA ASP A 100 12.91 6.40 15.19
C ASP A 100 11.92 6.08 16.34
N ASP A 101 10.63 5.87 16.05
CA ASP A 101 9.59 5.60 17.06
C ASP A 101 8.72 4.38 16.70
N LEU A 102 9.35 3.20 16.78
CA LEU A 102 8.70 1.91 16.53
C LEU A 102 7.49 1.66 17.45
N ASN A 103 7.56 2.11 18.70
CA ASN A 103 6.47 1.93 19.66
C ASN A 103 5.22 2.66 19.23
N LYS A 104 5.36 3.92 18.81
CA LYS A 104 4.25 4.70 18.27
C LYS A 104 3.68 4.09 16.99
N ILE A 105 4.54 3.57 16.11
CA ILE A 105 4.09 2.88 14.89
C ILE A 105 3.26 1.65 15.26
N TRP A 106 3.76 0.79 16.16
CA TRP A 106 3.00 -0.40 16.58
C TRP A 106 1.70 -0.03 17.26
N GLU A 107 1.70 0.96 18.15
CA GLU A 107 0.48 1.45 18.82
C GLU A 107 -0.56 1.94 17.80
N GLN A 108 -0.14 2.70 16.79
CA GLN A 108 -1.03 3.20 15.74
C GLN A 108 -1.61 2.11 14.83
N ARG A 109 -0.87 1.02 14.63
CA ARG A 109 -1.29 -0.09 13.76
C ARG A 109 -2.12 -1.14 14.49
N ARG A 110 -1.87 -1.30 15.79
CA ARG A 110 -2.39 -2.40 16.60
C ARG A 110 -3.88 -2.59 16.42
N GLU A 111 -4.25 -3.78 15.92
CA GLU A 111 -5.64 -4.23 15.78
C GLU A 111 -6.54 -3.31 14.94
N THR A 112 -5.94 -2.49 14.07
CA THR A 112 -6.73 -1.60 13.23
C THR A 112 -7.35 -2.32 12.04
N LEU A 113 -6.86 -3.50 11.64
CA LEU A 113 -7.36 -4.21 10.47
C LEU A 113 -7.77 -5.65 10.78
N GLU A 114 -8.74 -6.14 9.98
CA GLU A 114 -9.01 -7.56 9.87
C GLU A 114 -7.76 -8.27 9.33
N GLY A 115 -7.38 -9.41 9.93
CA GLY A 115 -6.21 -10.18 9.46
C GLY A 115 -6.43 -10.89 8.13
N LYS A 116 -7.67 -10.89 7.62
CA LYS A 116 -8.05 -11.52 6.36
C LYS A 116 -8.31 -10.48 5.28
N ALA A 117 -7.82 -10.77 4.08
CA ALA A 117 -8.11 -9.94 2.93
C ALA A 117 -9.62 -9.94 2.66
N TYR A 118 -10.15 -8.79 2.29
CA TYR A 118 -11.52 -8.60 1.82
C TYR A 118 -11.66 -8.81 0.30
N GLY A 119 -10.60 -8.53 -0.45
CA GLY A 119 -10.63 -8.69 -1.90
C GLY A 119 -9.27 -8.50 -2.55
N ILE A 120 -9.19 -8.91 -3.81
CA ILE A 120 -8.01 -8.73 -4.65
C ILE A 120 -8.42 -8.21 -6.01
N ILE A 121 -7.67 -7.24 -6.54
CA ILE A 121 -7.89 -6.65 -7.85
C ILE A 121 -6.60 -6.79 -8.66
N LEU A 122 -6.69 -7.38 -9.84
CA LEU A 122 -5.59 -7.43 -10.79
C LEU A 122 -5.64 -6.21 -11.72
N LYS A 123 -4.54 -5.47 -11.80
CA LYS A 123 -4.36 -4.37 -12.76
C LYS A 123 -3.11 -4.61 -13.59
N LYS A 124 -3.26 -4.55 -14.91
CA LYS A 124 -2.15 -4.57 -15.86
C LYS A 124 -1.89 -3.16 -16.36
N LYS A 125 -0.62 -2.72 -16.36
CA LYS A 125 -0.20 -1.43 -16.93
C LYS A 125 1.08 -1.65 -17.73
N GLY A 126 0.96 -1.65 -19.06
CA GLY A 126 2.05 -2.08 -19.94
C GLY A 126 2.35 -3.56 -19.72
N GLU A 127 3.62 -3.88 -19.53
CA GLU A 127 4.10 -5.24 -19.24
C GLU A 127 4.03 -5.61 -17.75
N SER A 128 3.78 -4.63 -16.87
CA SER A 128 3.75 -4.84 -15.43
C SER A 128 2.37 -5.30 -14.95
N THR A 129 2.39 -6.26 -14.03
CA THR A 129 1.20 -6.79 -13.36
C THR A 129 1.21 -6.39 -11.89
N PHE A 130 0.13 -5.77 -11.44
CA PHE A 130 -0.05 -5.29 -10.08
C PHE A 130 -1.29 -5.95 -9.49
N TRP A 131 -1.19 -6.42 -8.26
CA TRP A 131 -2.33 -6.88 -7.48
C TRP A 131 -2.60 -5.88 -6.37
N THR A 132 -3.85 -5.49 -6.21
CA THR A 132 -4.29 -4.68 -5.07
C THR A 132 -5.09 -5.56 -4.14
N VAL A 133 -4.56 -5.83 -2.95
CA VAL A 133 -5.24 -6.59 -1.89
C VAL A 133 -5.85 -5.60 -0.91
N VAL A 134 -7.14 -5.74 -0.65
CA VAL A 134 -7.90 -4.83 0.22
C VAL A 134 -8.22 -5.52 1.53
N PHE A 135 -8.04 -4.83 2.65
CA PHE A 135 -8.39 -5.26 3.99
C PHE A 135 -9.41 -4.31 4.57
N ARG A 136 -10.27 -4.81 5.45
CA ARG A 136 -11.20 -3.97 6.20
C ARG A 136 -10.54 -3.48 7.48
N TYR A 137 -10.95 -2.30 7.91
CA TYR A 137 -10.72 -1.86 9.28
C TYR A 137 -11.51 -2.73 10.24
N ALA A 138 -10.87 -3.15 11.34
CA ALA A 138 -11.53 -3.86 12.42
C ALA A 138 -12.48 -2.91 13.16
N GLU A 139 -13.49 -3.44 13.85
CA GLU A 139 -14.46 -2.65 14.63
C GLU A 139 -13.81 -1.76 15.71
N ARG A 140 -12.58 -2.10 16.13
CA ARG A 140 -11.78 -1.32 17.08
C ARG A 140 -11.10 -0.10 16.45
N ALA A 141 -10.95 -0.07 15.14
CA ALA A 141 -10.49 1.13 14.45
C ALA A 141 -11.59 2.19 14.50
N ASP A 142 -11.21 3.47 14.55
CA ASP A 142 -12.12 4.61 14.62
C ASP A 142 -13.39 4.41 13.75
N ARG A 143 -14.58 4.68 14.30
CA ARG A 143 -15.88 4.46 13.62
C ARG A 143 -15.96 5.08 12.22
N ASP A 144 -15.23 6.17 11.97
CA ASP A 144 -15.17 6.82 10.67
C ASP A 144 -14.50 5.96 9.59
N ARG A 145 -13.70 4.96 9.98
CA ARG A 145 -12.96 4.06 9.09
C ARG A 145 -13.75 2.85 8.61
N GLU A 146 -14.92 2.56 9.19
CA GLU A 146 -15.78 1.44 8.78
C GLU A 146 -16.22 1.53 7.30
N LYS A 147 -16.24 2.73 6.73
CA LYS A 147 -16.59 2.98 5.31
C LYS A 147 -15.41 2.75 4.35
N PHE A 148 -14.22 2.54 4.90
CA PHE A 148 -12.97 2.43 4.16
C PHE A 148 -12.34 1.05 4.37
N GLY A 149 -11.53 0.65 3.40
CA GLY A 149 -10.59 -0.45 3.53
C GLY A 149 -9.19 0.06 3.26
N ARG A 150 -8.19 -0.62 3.80
CA ARG A 150 -6.80 -0.35 3.46
C ARG A 150 -6.36 -1.26 2.32
N ALA A 151 -5.86 -0.65 1.25
CA ALA A 151 -5.47 -1.35 0.04
C ALA A 151 -3.95 -1.36 -0.11
N TRP A 152 -3.38 -2.54 -0.28
CA TRP A 152 -1.97 -2.74 -0.57
C TRP A 152 -1.73 -3.16 -2.00
N THR A 153 -0.80 -2.50 -2.66
CA THR A 153 -0.33 -2.91 -3.99
C THR A 153 0.86 -3.85 -3.86
N VAL A 154 0.66 -5.09 -4.32
CA VAL A 154 1.66 -6.13 -4.46
C VAL A 154 2.14 -6.15 -5.91
N GLU A 155 3.45 -6.10 -6.10
CA GLU A 155 4.10 -6.23 -7.40
C GLU A 155 5.01 -7.44 -7.41
N GLU A 156 4.97 -8.19 -8.51
CA GLU A 156 5.90 -9.30 -8.76
C GLU A 156 7.15 -8.75 -9.46
N ASP A 157 8.32 -9.00 -8.89
CA ASP A 157 9.58 -8.67 -9.54
C ASP A 157 9.98 -9.71 -10.61
N ARG A 158 11.12 -9.46 -11.26
CA ARG A 158 11.68 -10.36 -12.28
C ARG A 158 12.08 -11.75 -11.74
N PHE A 159 12.16 -11.91 -10.43
CA PHE A 159 12.51 -13.15 -9.72
C PHE A 159 11.30 -13.83 -9.06
N ARG A 160 10.07 -13.39 -9.39
CA ARG A 160 8.81 -13.86 -8.79
C ARG A 160 8.73 -13.65 -7.27
N LYS A 161 9.44 -12.64 -6.76
CA LYS A 161 9.28 -12.16 -5.39
C LYS A 161 8.22 -11.08 -5.38
N TYR A 162 7.36 -11.12 -4.37
CA TYR A 162 6.30 -10.16 -4.19
C TYR A 162 6.77 -9.02 -3.28
N PHE A 163 6.54 -7.79 -3.71
CA PHE A 163 6.87 -6.60 -2.93
C PHE A 163 5.61 -5.76 -2.74
N ILE A 164 5.42 -5.30 -1.51
CA ILE A 164 4.34 -4.39 -1.17
C ILE A 164 4.86 -2.97 -1.32
N LYS A 165 4.30 -2.23 -2.28
CA LYS A 165 4.80 -0.90 -2.65
C LYS A 165 4.03 0.26 -2.03
N PHE A 166 2.73 0.10 -1.80
CA PHE A 166 1.89 1.24 -1.44
C PHE A 166 0.64 0.81 -0.67
N SER A 167 0.39 1.50 0.46
CA SER A 167 -0.86 1.47 1.21
C SER A 167 -1.67 2.73 0.92
N HIS A 168 -2.98 2.60 0.77
CA HIS A 168 -3.89 3.75 0.85
C HIS A 168 -5.27 3.32 1.33
N ASP A 169 -5.98 4.25 1.94
CA ASP A 169 -7.37 4.05 2.30
C ASP A 169 -8.26 4.22 1.08
N PHE A 170 -9.23 3.32 0.94
CA PHE A 170 -10.09 3.20 -0.22
C PHE A 170 -11.54 2.99 0.23
N PRO A 171 -12.52 3.77 -0.28
CA PRO A 171 -13.92 3.58 0.10
C PRO A 171 -14.41 2.18 -0.29
N LEU A 172 -14.90 1.39 0.68
CA LEU A 172 -15.36 0.02 0.41
C LEU A 172 -16.52 -0.04 -0.59
N ALA A 173 -17.32 1.02 -0.67
CA ALA A 173 -18.41 1.15 -1.64
C ALA A 173 -17.94 1.09 -3.11
N LYS A 174 -16.66 1.38 -3.37
CA LYS A 174 -16.06 1.34 -4.72
C LYS A 174 -15.34 0.02 -5.01
N VAL A 175 -15.26 -0.89 -4.04
CA VAL A 175 -14.69 -2.23 -4.27
C VAL A 175 -15.77 -3.07 -4.93
N GLU A 176 -15.67 -3.25 -6.25
CA GLU A 176 -16.43 -4.30 -6.91
C GLU A 176 -16.06 -5.62 -6.24
N LYS A 177 -17.06 -6.28 -5.63
CA LYS A 177 -16.94 -7.63 -5.11
C LYS A 177 -16.70 -8.57 -6.30
N LYS A 178 -15.45 -8.72 -6.74
CA LYS A 178 -15.03 -9.96 -7.38
C LYS A 178 -14.94 -11.02 -6.27
N LEU A 179 -16.12 -11.58 -5.98
CA LEU A 179 -16.33 -12.86 -5.30
C LEU A 179 -16.43 -13.95 -6.38
#